data_AF-A0AAN6Y5M2-F1
#
_entry.id   AF-A0AAN6Y5M2-F1
#
_cell.length_a   1.000
_cell.length_b   1.000
_cell.length_c   1.000
_cell.angle_alpha   90.00
_cell.angle_beta   90.00
_cell.angle_gamma   90.00
#
_symmetry.space_group_name_H-M   'P 1'
#
loop_
_entity.id
_entity.type
_entity.pdbx_description
1 polymer ?
#
loop_
_entity_poly.entity_id
_entity_poly.type
_entity_poly.pdbx_seq_one_letter_code
_entity_poly.pdbx_strand_id
1 'polypeptide(L)'
;MKCTVLSFAAVLCVPTYAKCNADNCYRALFPCGNPVALGSAVNFCQSLTAGAGTPAVTPSRATSACGSGPARYSSACSCGPTCTTTSSSAVNTACPTPTALVPNGDFECPYNVVWDPEVPDTSAIWELRQPGNTGNFAFEAHLLSPPATPELGVSVRVTSKPFTVTPNVPYKLGFASWFDSLDSGFIGVMINGSPVYTVDARDKGAAGAWHDNTVSFTPTGSTVTLKFEFLFGNQHAPSVQRIDTVTFIPA
;
A
#
# COMPACT_ATOMS: atom_id res chain seq x y z
N MET A 1 -38.19 -46.43 15.57
CA MET A 1 -37.45 -46.23 16.83
C MET A 1 -36.26 -47.20 16.88
N LYS A 2 -35.04 -46.69 17.16
CA LYS A 2 -33.90 -47.33 17.87
C LYS A 2 -32.56 -46.71 17.41
N CYS A 3 -31.91 -45.97 18.32
CA CYS A 3 -30.44 -45.92 18.42
C CYS A 3 -29.96 -47.20 19.17
N THR A 4 -28.68 -47.54 19.30
CA THR A 4 -27.43 -46.83 18.90
C THR A 4 -26.55 -47.81 18.08
N VAL A 5 -25.20 -47.86 17.99
CA VAL A 5 -24.04 -47.37 18.78
C VAL A 5 -23.02 -46.71 17.82
N LEU A 6 -22.11 -45.88 18.35
CA LEU A 6 -21.11 -45.13 17.59
C LEU A 6 -19.93 -45.98 17.10
N SER A 7 -19.23 -45.48 16.08
CA SER A 7 -17.76 -45.52 16.05
C SER A 7 -17.23 -44.24 15.38
N PHE A 8 -16.55 -43.39 16.14
CA PHE A 8 -15.95 -42.15 15.63
C PHE A 8 -14.58 -42.45 15.02
N ALA A 9 -14.53 -42.64 13.70
CA ALA A 9 -13.31 -42.40 12.96
C ALA A 9 -13.06 -40.89 12.93
N ALA A 10 -12.16 -40.40 13.77
CA ALA A 10 -11.68 -39.03 13.68
C ALA A 10 -10.90 -38.88 12.36
N VAL A 11 -11.56 -38.37 11.32
CA VAL A 11 -10.91 -38.01 10.06
C VAL A 11 -9.99 -36.83 10.38
N LEU A 12 -8.73 -37.15 10.69
CA LEU A 12 -7.64 -36.20 10.60
C LEU A 12 -7.60 -35.74 9.15
N CYS A 13 -8.19 -34.58 8.90
CA CYS A 13 -8.02 -33.85 7.66
C CYS A 13 -6.58 -33.31 7.67
N VAL A 14 -5.63 -34.21 7.39
CA VAL A 14 -4.28 -33.82 7.00
C VAL A 14 -4.47 -32.87 5.83
N PRO A 15 -4.02 -31.61 5.91
CA PRO A 15 -4.04 -30.73 4.76
C PRO A 15 -3.16 -31.41 3.71
N THR A 16 -3.80 -31.98 2.69
CA THR A 16 -3.10 -32.41 1.50
C THR A 16 -2.50 -31.14 0.91
N TYR A 17 -1.21 -30.93 1.16
CA TYR A 17 -0.39 -29.96 0.46
C TYR A 17 -0.39 -30.36 -1.02
N ALA A 18 -1.45 -29.96 -1.70
CA ALA A 18 -1.72 -30.28 -3.09
C ALA A 18 -0.54 -29.73 -3.87
N LYS A 19 0.26 -30.64 -4.43
CA LYS A 19 1.57 -30.35 -5.00
C LYS A 19 1.44 -29.17 -5.98
N CYS A 20 1.89 -27.99 -5.55
CA CYS A 20 1.60 -26.73 -6.22
C CYS A 20 2.37 -26.69 -7.55
N ASN A 21 1.76 -27.25 -8.60
CA ASN A 21 2.37 -27.58 -9.91
C ASN A 21 2.81 -26.35 -10.74
N ALA A 22 2.96 -25.20 -10.09
CA ALA A 22 3.36 -23.93 -10.66
C ALA A 22 4.46 -23.27 -9.79
N ASP A 23 5.40 -24.05 -9.25
CA ASP A 23 6.50 -23.65 -8.33
C ASP A 23 7.06 -22.23 -8.59
N ASN A 24 7.40 -21.91 -9.84
CA ASN A 24 7.94 -20.60 -10.22
C ASN A 24 6.89 -19.46 -10.14
N CYS A 25 5.66 -19.71 -10.63
CA CYS A 25 4.54 -18.76 -10.52
C CYS A 25 4.14 -18.54 -9.07
N TYR A 26 4.12 -19.62 -8.27
CA TYR A 26 3.84 -19.59 -6.85
C TYR A 26 4.86 -18.72 -6.09
N ARG A 27 6.17 -18.94 -6.30
CA ARG A 27 7.25 -18.16 -5.69
C ARG A 27 7.25 -16.69 -6.13
N ALA A 28 6.90 -16.40 -7.37
CA ALA A 28 6.79 -15.04 -7.89
C ALA A 28 5.53 -14.31 -7.38
N LEU A 29 4.43 -15.04 -7.13
CA LEU A 29 3.20 -14.50 -6.59
C LEU A 29 3.34 -14.20 -5.08
N PHE A 30 3.89 -15.14 -4.30
CA PHE A 30 4.07 -15.06 -2.84
C PHE A 30 5.56 -14.95 -2.43
N PRO A 31 6.26 -13.83 -2.70
CA PRO A 31 7.67 -13.66 -2.36
C PRO A 31 7.85 -13.43 -0.84
N CYS A 32 8.25 -14.49 -0.12
CA CYS A 32 8.27 -14.49 1.35
C CYS A 32 9.21 -13.46 2.01
N GLY A 33 10.20 -12.95 1.28
CA GLY A 33 11.10 -11.88 1.76
C GLY A 33 10.52 -10.47 1.67
N ASN A 34 9.28 -10.29 1.17
CA ASN A 34 8.65 -8.99 1.00
C ASN A 34 7.19 -9.03 1.50
N PRO A 35 6.93 -8.59 2.76
CA PRO A 35 5.59 -8.62 3.37
C PRO A 35 4.52 -7.84 2.59
N VAL A 36 4.91 -6.72 1.95
CA VAL A 36 4.01 -5.90 1.12
C VAL A 36 3.55 -6.65 -0.13
N ALA A 37 4.49 -7.26 -0.86
CA ALA A 37 4.18 -8.07 -2.04
C ALA A 37 3.41 -9.34 -1.65
N LEU A 38 3.65 -9.89 -0.46
CA LEU A 38 2.91 -11.01 0.11
C LEU A 38 1.46 -10.64 0.45
N GLY A 39 1.21 -9.48 1.08
CA GLY A 39 -0.14 -8.94 1.32
C GLY A 39 -0.88 -8.61 0.02
N SER A 40 -0.19 -7.97 -0.93
CA SER A 40 -0.70 -7.74 -2.30
C SER A 40 -1.12 -9.05 -2.99
N ALA A 41 -0.39 -10.15 -2.77
CA ALA A 41 -0.72 -11.46 -3.33
C ALA A 41 -1.99 -12.06 -2.72
N VAL A 42 -2.16 -11.94 -1.41
CA VAL A 42 -3.37 -12.38 -0.70
C VAL A 42 -4.59 -11.61 -1.20
N ASN A 43 -4.51 -10.28 -1.32
CA ASN A 43 -5.61 -9.44 -1.82
C ASN A 43 -5.99 -9.80 -3.27
N PHE A 44 -5.00 -10.02 -4.15
CA PHE A 44 -5.22 -10.49 -5.52
C PHE A 44 -5.88 -11.88 -5.56
N CYS A 45 -5.45 -12.80 -4.69
CA CYS A 45 -6.05 -14.13 -4.63
C CYS A 45 -7.50 -14.11 -4.13
N GLN A 46 -7.81 -13.25 -3.16
CA GLN A 46 -9.19 -13.04 -2.69
C GLN A 46 -10.09 -12.55 -3.83
N SER A 47 -9.68 -11.52 -4.59
CA SER A 47 -10.48 -10.99 -5.70
C SER A 47 -10.64 -12.00 -6.85
N LEU A 48 -9.61 -12.80 -7.14
CA LEU A 48 -9.68 -13.91 -8.09
C LEU A 48 -10.67 -15.01 -7.64
N THR A 49 -10.74 -15.33 -6.35
CA THR A 49 -11.71 -16.31 -5.82
C THR A 49 -13.15 -15.77 -5.70
N ALA A 50 -13.34 -14.45 -5.70
CA ALA A 50 -14.66 -13.82 -5.60
C ALA A 50 -15.51 -13.91 -6.89
N GLY A 51 -15.01 -14.57 -7.95
CA GLY A 51 -15.77 -14.85 -9.17
C GLY A 51 -15.91 -13.69 -10.15
N ALA A 52 -15.20 -12.57 -9.91
CA ALA A 52 -15.26 -11.34 -10.71
C ALA A 52 -14.50 -11.43 -12.06
N GLY A 53 -14.71 -12.51 -12.81
CA GLY A 53 -14.10 -12.75 -14.13
C GLY A 53 -12.58 -12.93 -14.10
N THR A 54 -11.94 -12.69 -15.24
CA THR A 54 -10.48 -12.51 -15.30
C THR A 54 -10.12 -11.17 -14.63
N PRO A 55 -9.24 -11.14 -13.61
CA PRO A 55 -8.85 -9.89 -12.97
C PRO A 55 -8.21 -8.96 -14.01
N ALA A 56 -8.69 -7.71 -14.07
CA ALA A 56 -8.32 -6.74 -15.11
C ALA A 56 -6.82 -6.41 -15.15
N VAL A 57 -6.12 -6.60 -14.03
CA VAL A 57 -4.66 -6.49 -13.92
C VAL A 57 -4.13 -7.73 -13.17
N THR A 58 -3.19 -8.45 -13.76
CA THR A 58 -2.41 -9.48 -13.02
C THR A 58 -1.18 -8.83 -12.39
N PRO A 59 -0.70 -9.28 -11.21
CA PRO A 59 0.48 -8.68 -10.57
C PRO A 59 1.72 -8.82 -11.46
N SER A 60 2.26 -7.70 -11.93
CA SER A 60 3.39 -7.63 -12.88
C SER A 60 4.59 -8.50 -12.46
N ARG A 61 4.92 -8.48 -11.16
CA ARG A 61 5.95 -9.34 -10.52
C ARG A 61 5.78 -10.84 -10.78
N ALA A 62 4.55 -11.29 -11.01
CA ALA A 62 4.19 -12.69 -11.22
C ALA A 62 3.89 -13.00 -12.70
N THR A 63 3.55 -12.01 -13.53
CA THR A 63 3.19 -12.19 -14.95
C THR A 63 4.28 -12.88 -15.78
N SER A 64 5.55 -12.68 -15.45
CA SER A 64 6.69 -13.37 -16.10
C SER A 64 6.74 -14.88 -15.83
N ALA A 65 6.28 -15.34 -14.67
CA ALA A 65 6.33 -16.76 -14.25
C ALA A 65 4.98 -17.47 -14.36
N CYS A 66 3.88 -16.75 -14.15
CA CYS A 66 2.50 -17.22 -14.28
C CYS A 66 1.97 -17.06 -15.72
N GLY A 67 2.55 -16.18 -16.53
CA GLY A 67 1.97 -15.76 -17.81
C GLY A 67 0.70 -14.93 -17.62
N SER A 68 -0.11 -14.85 -18.68
CA SER A 68 -1.42 -14.18 -18.71
C SER A 68 -2.61 -15.11 -18.42
N GLY A 69 -2.40 -16.43 -18.31
CA GLY A 69 -3.47 -17.41 -18.16
C GLY A 69 -4.00 -17.48 -16.72
N PRO A 70 -5.32 -17.25 -16.47
CA PRO A 70 -5.87 -17.17 -15.10
C PRO A 70 -5.69 -18.48 -14.31
N ALA A 71 -5.73 -19.64 -14.97
CA ALA A 71 -5.61 -20.95 -14.32
C ALA A 71 -4.30 -21.13 -13.51
N ARG A 72 -3.19 -20.50 -13.94
CA ARG A 72 -1.92 -20.55 -13.18
C ARG A 72 -1.99 -19.73 -11.90
N TYR A 73 -2.63 -18.56 -11.94
CA TYR A 73 -2.93 -17.77 -10.75
C TYR A 73 -3.89 -18.49 -9.82
N SER A 74 -4.98 -19.07 -10.34
CA SER A 74 -5.95 -19.83 -9.54
C SER A 74 -5.27 -21.00 -8.81
N SER A 75 -4.38 -21.74 -9.50
CA SER A 75 -3.61 -22.85 -8.90
C SER A 75 -2.57 -22.39 -7.88
N ALA A 76 -2.01 -21.18 -8.01
CA ALA A 76 -1.12 -20.63 -6.99
C ALA A 76 -1.91 -20.14 -5.77
N CYS A 77 -3.01 -19.42 -6.02
CA CYS A 77 -3.92 -18.91 -4.99
C CYS A 77 -4.58 -20.02 -4.16
N SER A 78 -4.93 -21.16 -4.76
CA SER A 78 -5.46 -22.33 -4.02
C SER A 78 -4.45 -22.97 -3.07
N CYS A 79 -3.15 -22.68 -3.21
CA CYS A 79 -2.12 -23.11 -2.24
C CYS A 79 -1.95 -22.14 -1.06
N GLY A 80 -2.35 -20.86 -1.23
CA GLY A 80 -2.14 -19.80 -0.22
C GLY A 80 -0.67 -19.50 0.07
N PRO A 81 -0.35 -18.50 0.93
CA PRO A 81 1.01 -18.27 1.40
C PRO A 81 1.46 -19.41 2.34
N THR A 82 2.55 -20.11 1.98
CA THR A 82 3.12 -21.23 2.76
C THR A 82 4.16 -20.77 3.77
N CYS A 83 4.82 -19.65 3.50
CA CYS A 83 5.62 -18.97 4.49
C CYS A 83 4.70 -18.36 5.54
N THR A 84 4.98 -18.61 6.82
CA THR A 84 4.36 -17.87 7.91
C THR A 84 4.66 -16.39 7.71
N THR A 85 3.63 -15.62 7.37
CA THR A 85 3.66 -14.21 7.72
C THR A 85 3.88 -14.15 9.22
N THR A 86 4.96 -13.50 9.66
CA THR A 86 4.91 -12.76 10.93
C THR A 86 4.01 -11.55 10.71
N SER A 87 2.73 -11.85 10.43
CA SER A 87 1.63 -10.99 10.75
C SER A 87 1.67 -10.89 12.27
N SER A 88 2.44 -9.91 12.76
CA SER A 88 2.22 -9.33 14.08
C SER A 88 0.72 -9.17 14.18
N SER A 89 0.08 -9.98 15.03
CA SER A 89 -1.37 -10.11 15.00
C SER A 89 -1.96 -8.78 15.42
N ALA A 90 -2.27 -7.96 14.40
CA ALA A 90 -2.79 -6.63 14.58
C ALA A 90 -4.07 -6.81 15.37
N VAL A 91 -4.01 -6.43 16.64
CA VAL A 91 -5.18 -6.40 17.51
C VAL A 91 -6.22 -5.63 16.71
N ASN A 92 -7.43 -6.17 16.60
CA ASN A 92 -8.48 -5.64 15.73
C ASN A 92 -9.13 -4.40 16.40
N THR A 93 -8.26 -3.53 16.89
CA THR A 93 -8.49 -2.16 17.34
C THR A 93 -9.06 -1.43 16.15
N ALA A 94 -10.37 -1.22 16.14
CA ALA A 94 -10.99 -0.37 15.14
C ALA A 94 -10.25 0.97 15.13
N CYS A 95 -9.83 1.42 13.94
CA CYS A 95 -9.08 2.65 13.80
C CYS A 95 -9.83 3.79 14.52
N PRO A 96 -9.12 4.71 15.21
CA PRO A 96 -9.76 5.86 15.83
C PRO A 96 -10.62 6.57 14.80
N THR A 97 -11.85 6.94 15.17
CA THR A 97 -12.78 7.59 14.24
C THR A 97 -12.13 8.89 13.73
N PRO A 98 -11.98 9.08 12.40
CA PRO A 98 -11.19 10.18 11.86
C PRO A 98 -11.67 11.55 12.38
N THR A 99 -10.75 12.30 12.99
CA THR A 99 -10.97 13.68 13.46
C THR A 99 -10.90 14.70 12.32
N ALA A 100 -10.32 14.31 11.18
CA ALA A 100 -10.38 15.02 9.89
C ALA A 100 -11.12 14.15 8.86
N LEU A 101 -11.44 14.70 7.68
CA LEU A 101 -12.17 13.95 6.63
C LEU A 101 -11.34 12.84 5.96
N VAL A 102 -10.02 12.81 6.18
CA VAL A 102 -9.10 11.79 5.65
C VAL A 102 -9.03 10.62 6.64
N PRO A 103 -9.46 9.41 6.27
CA PRO A 103 -9.35 8.26 7.16
C PRO A 103 -7.89 7.78 7.30
N ASN A 104 -7.41 7.57 8.53
CA ASN A 104 -6.05 7.11 8.84
C ASN A 104 -4.95 7.96 8.16
N GLY A 105 -5.11 9.30 8.14
CA GLY A 105 -4.09 10.21 7.60
C GLY A 105 -2.83 10.33 8.49
N ASP A 106 -2.95 9.85 9.71
CA ASP A 106 -1.93 9.62 10.75
C ASP A 106 -1.25 8.23 10.65
N PHE A 107 -1.67 7.38 9.70
CA PHE A 107 -1.08 6.06 9.40
C PHE A 107 -0.93 5.06 10.57
N GLU A 108 -1.49 5.34 11.75
CA GLU A 108 -1.47 4.47 12.94
C GLU A 108 -2.19 3.13 12.74
N CYS A 109 -3.04 3.03 11.72
CA CYS A 109 -3.82 1.83 11.38
C CYS A 109 -3.26 1.10 10.14
N PRO A 110 -3.46 -0.24 10.02
CA PRO A 110 -3.05 -1.00 8.85
C PRO A 110 -3.55 -0.39 7.53
N TYR A 111 -2.59 -0.11 6.63
CA TYR A 111 -2.79 0.58 5.35
C TYR A 111 -3.99 0.08 4.53
N ASN A 112 -4.17 -1.25 4.46
CA ASN A 112 -5.03 -1.97 3.53
C ASN A 112 -6.55 -1.72 3.70
N VAL A 113 -6.95 -0.92 4.67
CA VAL A 113 -8.35 -0.53 4.89
C VAL A 113 -8.71 0.75 4.13
N VAL A 114 -7.79 1.73 4.05
CA VAL A 114 -8.11 3.12 3.63
C VAL A 114 -7.05 3.83 2.77
N TRP A 115 -5.87 3.25 2.58
CA TRP A 115 -4.86 3.72 1.62
C TRP A 115 -4.42 2.58 0.69
N ASP A 116 -4.30 2.87 -0.60
CA ASP A 116 -3.82 1.97 -1.64
C ASP A 116 -2.40 2.39 -2.06
N PRO A 117 -1.35 1.69 -1.57
CA PRO A 117 0.02 1.95 -1.97
C PRO A 117 0.47 1.08 -3.15
N GLU A 118 1.20 1.69 -4.08
CA GLU A 118 1.76 1.07 -5.27
C GLU A 118 3.27 1.33 -5.36
N VAL A 119 3.99 0.42 -6.03
CA VAL A 119 5.44 0.50 -6.25
C VAL A 119 5.70 0.34 -7.76
N PRO A 120 5.78 1.45 -8.53
CA PRO A 120 6.10 1.36 -9.96
C PRO A 120 7.57 1.06 -10.26
N ASP A 121 8.49 1.32 -9.32
CA ASP A 121 9.92 1.08 -9.46
C ASP A 121 10.39 -0.12 -8.62
N THR A 122 10.95 -1.13 -9.29
CA THR A 122 11.47 -2.33 -8.62
C THR A 122 12.68 -2.08 -7.73
N SER A 123 13.30 -0.90 -7.81
CA SER A 123 14.36 -0.46 -6.90
C SER A 123 13.85 0.11 -5.57
N ALA A 124 12.55 0.25 -5.36
CA ALA A 124 11.97 0.84 -4.15
C ALA A 124 11.04 -0.11 -3.38
N ILE A 125 10.81 0.23 -2.12
CA ILE A 125 9.78 -0.36 -1.25
C ILE A 125 9.05 0.76 -0.50
N TRP A 126 7.95 0.40 0.15
CA TRP A 126 7.31 1.22 1.17
C TRP A 126 6.97 0.37 2.39
N GLU A 127 6.82 1.02 3.54
CA GLU A 127 6.27 0.41 4.76
C GLU A 127 5.66 1.48 5.69
N LEU A 128 5.09 1.06 6.83
CA LEU A 128 4.74 1.96 7.92
C LEU A 128 5.85 1.90 8.96
N ARG A 129 6.64 2.98 9.10
CA ARG A 129 7.84 3.00 9.95
C ARG A 129 7.77 4.05 11.06
N GLN A 130 8.40 3.74 12.20
CA GLN A 130 8.55 4.64 13.34
C GLN A 130 9.85 5.48 13.26
N PRO A 131 9.92 6.65 13.92
CA PRO A 131 8.80 7.41 14.47
C PRO A 131 8.00 8.13 13.37
N GLY A 132 6.72 8.38 13.62
CA GLY A 132 5.92 9.34 12.87
C GLY A 132 6.32 10.80 13.14
N ASN A 133 5.54 11.73 12.58
CA ASN A 133 5.44 13.13 13.03
C ASN A 133 4.51 13.21 14.25
N THR A 134 3.41 12.46 14.19
CA THR A 134 2.36 12.39 15.21
C THR A 134 2.00 10.93 15.48
N GLY A 135 2.15 10.48 16.73
CA GLY A 135 1.89 9.08 17.08
C GLY A 135 3.14 8.20 16.96
N ASN A 136 2.98 7.01 16.40
CA ASN A 136 4.02 5.99 16.32
C ASN A 136 4.60 5.86 14.91
N PHE A 137 3.76 5.83 13.88
CA PHE A 137 4.11 5.47 12.52
C PHE A 137 3.98 6.64 11.53
N ALA A 138 4.62 6.48 10.37
CA ALA A 138 4.39 7.30 9.17
C ALA A 138 4.42 6.38 7.94
N PHE A 139 3.84 6.84 6.83
CA PHE A 139 4.07 6.19 5.54
C PHE A 139 5.48 6.50 5.04
N GLU A 140 6.33 5.48 4.93
CA GLU A 140 7.70 5.58 4.44
C GLU A 140 7.82 4.99 3.04
N ALA A 141 8.39 5.76 2.11
CA ALA A 141 8.94 5.27 0.85
C ALA A 141 10.48 5.22 0.98
N HIS A 142 11.07 4.12 0.51
CA HIS A 142 12.51 3.87 0.64
C HIS A 142 13.06 3.32 -0.68
N LEU A 143 13.95 4.08 -1.30
CA LEU A 143 14.72 3.66 -2.47
C LEU A 143 15.90 2.77 -2.01
N LEU A 144 15.98 1.53 -2.48
CA LEU A 144 17.01 0.55 -2.08
C LEU A 144 18.24 0.56 -3.02
N SER A 145 18.08 1.04 -4.24
CA SER A 145 19.11 1.22 -5.27
C SER A 145 18.69 2.33 -6.24
N PRO A 146 19.59 2.92 -7.05
CA PRO A 146 19.20 3.92 -8.05
C PRO A 146 18.01 3.43 -8.91
N PRO A 147 17.05 4.32 -9.28
CA PRO A 147 15.79 3.89 -9.91
C PRO A 147 16.02 3.09 -11.20
N ALA A 148 15.36 1.92 -11.31
CA ALA A 148 15.60 1.01 -12.42
C ALA A 148 14.82 1.41 -13.67
N THR A 149 13.49 1.45 -13.55
CA THR A 149 12.56 1.88 -14.61
C THR A 149 11.28 2.50 -13.99
N PRO A 150 11.38 3.59 -13.21
CA PRO A 150 10.23 4.20 -12.54
C PRO A 150 9.20 4.74 -13.54
N GLU A 151 7.93 4.40 -13.36
CA GLU A 151 6.82 4.94 -14.16
C GLU A 151 6.74 6.46 -13.96
N LEU A 152 7.02 7.25 -15.00
CA LEU A 152 7.05 8.72 -14.94
C LEU A 152 8.03 9.30 -13.87
N GLY A 153 9.02 8.53 -13.43
CA GLY A 153 9.92 8.92 -12.33
C GLY A 153 9.37 8.65 -10.92
N VAL A 154 8.17 8.07 -10.80
CA VAL A 154 7.55 7.68 -9.52
C VAL A 154 8.08 6.32 -9.08
N SER A 155 8.73 6.27 -7.91
CA SER A 155 9.23 5.00 -7.35
C SER A 155 8.23 4.34 -6.41
N VAL A 156 7.48 5.14 -5.65
CA VAL A 156 6.37 4.71 -4.79
C VAL A 156 5.23 5.72 -4.96
N ARG A 157 3.97 5.28 -4.83
CA ARG A 157 2.82 6.17 -4.63
C ARG A 157 1.84 5.60 -3.63
N VAL A 158 1.03 6.45 -3.01
CA VAL A 158 -0.05 6.04 -2.10
C VAL A 158 -1.29 6.90 -2.31
N THR A 159 -2.44 6.25 -2.51
CA THR A 159 -3.72 6.90 -2.86
C THR A 159 -4.76 6.64 -1.78
N SER A 160 -5.49 7.66 -1.34
CA SER A 160 -6.57 7.49 -0.36
C SER A 160 -7.78 6.81 -1.01
N LYS A 161 -8.57 6.08 -0.23
CA LYS A 161 -9.96 5.82 -0.65
C LYS A 161 -10.70 7.15 -0.85
N PRO A 162 -11.70 7.23 -1.74
CA PRO A 162 -12.51 8.43 -1.90
C PRO A 162 -13.28 8.75 -0.61
N PHE A 163 -13.20 10.00 -0.15
CA PHE A 163 -14.00 10.51 0.96
C PHE A 163 -14.92 11.65 0.52
N THR A 164 -15.98 11.88 1.29
CA THR A 164 -17.03 12.85 0.95
C THR A 164 -16.65 14.27 1.41
N VAL A 165 -16.94 15.25 0.56
CA VAL A 165 -16.74 16.68 0.83
C VAL A 165 -17.95 17.48 0.35
N THR A 166 -18.13 18.70 0.86
CA THR A 166 -19.14 19.64 0.34
C THR A 166 -18.61 20.36 -0.91
N PRO A 167 -19.27 20.27 -2.07
CA PRO A 167 -18.85 20.98 -3.29
C PRO A 167 -18.83 22.50 -3.09
N ASN A 168 -17.84 23.17 -3.70
CA ASN A 168 -17.63 24.61 -3.73
C ASN A 168 -17.35 25.28 -2.36
N VAL A 169 -17.19 24.50 -1.28
CA VAL A 169 -16.63 24.98 0.00
C VAL A 169 -15.10 24.94 -0.08
N PRO A 170 -14.35 25.98 0.32
CA PRO A 170 -12.89 25.90 0.39
C PRO A 170 -12.40 24.97 1.51
N TYR A 171 -11.37 24.17 1.22
CA TYR A 171 -10.69 23.27 2.15
C TYR A 171 -9.18 23.55 2.20
N LYS A 172 -8.54 23.11 3.27
CA LYS A 172 -7.09 22.99 3.41
C LYS A 172 -6.73 21.50 3.53
N LEU A 173 -5.85 21.03 2.64
CA LEU A 173 -5.04 19.84 2.84
C LEU A 173 -3.85 20.22 3.72
N GLY A 174 -3.67 19.55 4.85
CA GLY A 174 -2.45 19.61 5.66
C GLY A 174 -1.72 18.28 5.65
N PHE A 175 -0.39 18.28 5.65
CA PHE A 175 0.43 17.06 5.84
C PHE A 175 1.86 17.42 6.26
N ALA A 176 2.47 16.56 7.06
CA ALA A 176 3.90 16.62 7.35
C ALA A 176 4.68 15.79 6.31
N SER A 177 5.86 16.26 5.91
CA SER A 177 6.81 15.52 5.09
C SER A 177 8.21 15.48 5.71
N TRP A 178 8.96 14.43 5.39
CA TRP A 178 10.32 14.22 5.93
C TRP A 178 11.21 13.58 4.86
N PHE A 179 12.48 13.96 4.86
CA PHE A 179 13.50 13.53 3.92
C PHE A 179 14.80 13.22 4.68
N ASP A 180 15.47 12.11 4.39
CA ASP A 180 16.75 11.75 5.03
C ASP A 180 17.95 12.53 4.50
N SER A 181 17.84 13.11 3.31
CA SER A 181 18.86 13.93 2.64
C SER A 181 18.22 15.12 1.92
N LEU A 182 19.01 16.16 1.66
CA LEU A 182 18.63 17.23 0.74
C LEU A 182 18.58 16.74 -0.72
N ASP A 183 19.16 15.58 -0.99
CA ASP A 183 19.19 14.92 -2.29
C ASP A 183 18.27 13.70 -2.36
N SER A 184 17.25 13.58 -1.50
CA SER A 184 16.28 12.47 -1.56
C SER A 184 15.22 12.65 -2.65
N GLY A 185 15.21 13.77 -3.39
CA GLY A 185 14.23 14.08 -4.44
C GLY A 185 13.01 14.86 -3.94
N PHE A 186 11.83 14.58 -4.49
CA PHE A 186 10.59 15.31 -4.16
C PHE A 186 9.35 14.43 -4.01
N ILE A 187 8.39 14.93 -3.23
CA ILE A 187 7.05 14.35 -3.05
C ILE A 187 6.05 15.15 -3.89
N GLY A 188 5.42 14.50 -4.87
CA GLY A 188 4.31 15.07 -5.64
C GLY A 188 2.96 14.83 -4.96
N VAL A 189 2.08 15.83 -4.97
CA VAL A 189 0.74 15.76 -4.36
C VAL A 189 -0.33 16.00 -5.40
N MET A 190 -1.31 15.10 -5.49
CA MET A 190 -2.44 15.19 -6.39
C MET A 190 -3.78 15.09 -5.65
N ILE A 191 -4.77 15.83 -6.14
CA ILE A 191 -6.17 15.77 -5.68
C ILE A 191 -7.05 15.42 -6.87
N ASN A 192 -7.89 14.39 -6.74
CA ASN A 192 -8.71 13.85 -7.84
C ASN A 192 -7.90 13.58 -9.13
N GLY A 193 -6.66 13.08 -8.97
CA GLY A 193 -5.75 12.78 -10.07
C GLY A 193 -5.06 13.98 -10.73
N SER A 194 -5.38 15.22 -10.34
CA SER A 194 -4.72 16.43 -10.82
C SER A 194 -3.59 16.84 -9.87
N PRO A 195 -2.37 17.15 -10.35
CA PRO A 195 -1.30 17.67 -9.49
C PRO A 195 -1.66 19.05 -8.93
N VAL A 196 -1.43 19.25 -7.63
CA VAL A 196 -1.74 20.51 -6.93
C VAL A 196 -0.53 21.11 -6.21
N TYR A 197 0.46 20.30 -5.84
CA TYR A 197 1.60 20.73 -5.04
C TYR A 197 2.78 19.75 -5.15
N THR A 198 3.98 20.22 -4.86
CA THR A 198 5.22 19.43 -4.81
C THR A 198 6.07 19.90 -3.64
N VAL A 199 6.75 18.98 -2.96
CA VAL A 199 7.73 19.29 -1.91
C VAL A 199 9.08 18.72 -2.31
N ASP A 200 10.03 19.59 -2.65
CA ASP A 200 11.43 19.19 -2.88
C ASP A 200 12.20 19.17 -1.55
N ALA A 201 13.07 18.18 -1.37
CA ALA A 201 13.92 18.08 -0.19
C ALA A 201 14.85 19.30 -0.01
N ARG A 202 15.28 19.93 -1.11
CA ARG A 202 16.15 21.12 -1.12
C ARG A 202 15.41 22.37 -0.68
N ASP A 203 14.15 22.54 -1.08
CA ASP A 203 13.30 23.67 -0.68
C ASP A 203 13.06 23.69 0.85
N LYS A 204 13.11 22.52 1.49
CA LYS A 204 12.92 22.36 2.94
C LYS A 204 14.21 22.53 3.76
N GLY A 205 15.39 22.43 3.15
CA GLY A 205 16.68 22.83 3.72
C GLY A 205 17.19 22.08 4.96
N ALA A 206 16.37 21.25 5.62
CA ALA A 206 16.75 20.46 6.79
C ALA A 206 16.38 18.98 6.59
N ALA A 207 17.35 18.20 6.14
CA ALA A 207 17.31 16.75 6.15
C ALA A 207 17.21 16.21 7.58
N GLY A 208 16.48 15.11 7.78
CA GLY A 208 16.22 14.51 9.09
C GLY A 208 15.14 15.19 9.92
N ALA A 209 14.53 16.28 9.44
CA ALA A 209 13.46 17.00 10.12
C ALA A 209 12.09 16.79 9.44
N TRP A 210 11.02 16.87 10.23
CA TRP A 210 9.64 16.95 9.74
C TRP A 210 9.29 18.38 9.34
N HIS A 211 8.53 18.52 8.26
CA HIS A 211 8.15 19.80 7.67
C HIS A 211 6.65 19.81 7.39
N ASP A 212 5.94 20.75 8.01
CA ASP A 212 4.53 20.96 7.71
C ASP A 212 4.32 21.55 6.31
N ASN A 213 3.19 21.19 5.70
CA ASN A 213 2.75 21.63 4.37
C ASN A 213 1.25 21.87 4.37
N THR A 214 0.80 22.91 3.67
CA THR A 214 -0.62 23.24 3.52
C THR A 214 -0.96 23.61 2.08
N VAL A 215 -2.01 23.02 1.52
CA VAL A 215 -2.50 23.29 0.17
C VAL A 215 -3.98 23.67 0.23
N SER A 216 -4.33 24.85 -0.24
CA SER A 216 -5.73 25.29 -0.38
C SER A 216 -6.38 24.65 -1.60
N PHE A 217 -7.57 24.07 -1.46
CA PHE A 217 -8.31 23.44 -2.56
C PHE A 217 -9.81 23.63 -2.41
N THR A 218 -10.52 23.89 -3.52
CA THR A 218 -11.97 24.00 -3.55
C THR A 218 -12.54 22.90 -4.45
N PRO A 219 -13.06 21.78 -3.88
CA PRO A 219 -13.60 20.67 -4.67
C PRO A 219 -14.87 21.08 -5.41
N THR A 220 -14.92 20.82 -6.71
CA THR A 220 -16.12 21.00 -7.54
C THR A 220 -17.08 19.81 -7.49
N GLY A 221 -16.59 18.62 -7.13
CA GLY A 221 -17.36 17.42 -6.86
C GLY A 221 -17.62 17.18 -5.37
N SER A 222 -18.46 16.19 -5.06
CA SER A 222 -18.78 15.77 -3.68
C SER A 222 -17.82 14.72 -3.11
N THR A 223 -16.80 14.32 -3.87
CA THR A 223 -15.78 13.35 -3.47
C THR A 223 -14.37 13.86 -3.75
N VAL A 224 -13.44 13.48 -2.88
CA VAL A 224 -12.00 13.72 -3.01
C VAL A 224 -11.24 12.41 -2.84
N THR A 225 -10.27 12.18 -3.72
CA THR A 225 -9.11 11.30 -3.46
C THR A 225 -7.84 12.15 -3.34
N LEU A 226 -6.98 11.78 -2.40
CA LEU A 226 -5.62 12.30 -2.29
C LEU A 226 -4.65 11.26 -2.86
N LYS A 227 -3.61 11.68 -3.56
CA LYS A 227 -2.48 10.81 -3.93
C LYS A 227 -1.16 11.51 -3.65
N PHE A 228 -0.24 10.80 -3.00
CA PHE A 228 1.14 11.20 -2.84
C PHE A 228 2.02 10.30 -3.71
N GLU A 229 2.99 10.89 -4.40
CA GLU A 229 3.96 10.20 -5.24
C GLU A 229 5.37 10.57 -4.78
N PHE A 230 6.25 9.57 -4.65
CA PHE A 230 7.60 9.71 -4.12
C PHE A 230 8.60 9.51 -5.27
N LEU A 231 9.31 10.59 -5.62
CA LEU A 231 10.21 10.65 -6.77
C LEU A 231 11.63 10.92 -6.28
N PHE A 232 12.48 9.90 -6.31
CA PHE A 232 13.84 9.98 -5.76
C PHE A 232 14.91 10.48 -6.76
N GLY A 233 14.57 10.56 -8.05
CA GLY A 233 15.46 11.04 -9.11
C GLY A 233 16.53 10.02 -9.55
N ASN A 234 17.04 10.19 -10.76
CA ASN A 234 17.73 9.12 -11.49
C ASN A 234 19.24 8.96 -11.16
N GLN A 235 19.80 9.75 -10.24
CA GLN A 235 21.23 9.74 -9.90
C GLN A 235 21.51 9.56 -8.40
N HIS A 236 20.48 9.28 -7.61
CA HIS A 236 20.56 9.37 -6.16
C HIS A 236 20.89 8.03 -5.50
N ALA A 237 21.55 8.12 -4.34
CA ALA A 237 21.84 6.97 -3.49
C ALA A 237 20.54 6.45 -2.83
N PRO A 238 20.55 5.23 -2.25
CA PRO A 238 19.46 4.76 -1.41
C PRO A 238 19.08 5.81 -0.36
N SER A 239 17.80 6.14 -0.29
CA SER A 239 17.28 7.27 0.48
C SER A 239 15.80 7.10 0.82
N VAL A 240 15.29 7.94 1.71
CA VAL A 240 14.02 7.77 2.40
C VAL A 240 13.20 9.06 2.39
N GLN A 241 11.94 8.95 1.94
CA GLN A 241 10.93 10.00 2.00
C GLN A 241 9.75 9.51 2.86
N ARG A 242 9.13 10.41 3.64
CA ARG A 242 7.93 10.08 4.44
C ARG A 242 6.84 11.12 4.33
N ILE A 243 5.60 10.70 4.57
CA ILE A 243 4.47 11.57 4.88
C ILE A 243 3.75 11.12 6.16
N ASP A 244 3.17 12.07 6.88
CA ASP A 244 2.32 11.84 8.06
C ASP A 244 1.32 12.99 8.26
N THR A 245 0.41 12.85 9.23
CA THR A 245 -0.53 13.87 9.72
C THR A 245 -1.42 14.44 8.59
N VAL A 246 -1.80 13.60 7.63
CA VAL A 246 -2.59 14.00 6.46
C VAL A 246 -4.02 14.35 6.89
N THR A 247 -4.40 15.61 6.69
CA THR A 247 -5.68 16.17 7.11
C THR A 247 -6.35 16.91 5.96
N PHE A 248 -7.69 16.87 5.90
CA PHE A 248 -8.47 17.65 4.95
C PHE A 248 -9.68 18.22 5.68
N ILE A 249 -9.70 19.55 5.83
CA ILE A 249 -10.67 20.28 6.67
C ILE A 249 -11.15 21.57 5.97
N PRO A 250 -12.37 22.06 6.24
CA PRO A 250 -12.80 23.37 5.75
C PRO A 250 -11.82 24.49 6.13
N ALA A 251 -11.63 25.44 5.23
CA ALA A 251 -10.54 26.43 5.29
C ALA A 251 -10.82 27.64 6.21
#